data_AF-A0A0N4VCX0-F1
#
_entry.id   AF-A0A0N4VCX0-F1
#
_cell.length_a   1.000
_cell.length_b   1.000
_cell.length_c   1.000
_cell.angle_alpha   90.00
_cell.angle_beta   90.00
_cell.angle_gamma   90.00
#
_symmetry.space_group_name_H-M   'P 1'
#
loop_
_entity.id
_entity.type
_entity.pdbx_description
1 polymer ?
#
loop_
_entity_poly.entity_id
_entity_poly.type
_entity_poly.pdbx_seq_one_letter_code
_entity_poly.pdbx_strand_id
1 'polypeptide(L)'
;LKKVRNLQRLKTVRRILRCSNRWNSSAAKYRKVSPIEHVLLRSDSYVGSNSLTDEQVSFLYDSRDQKIRRESIRYVPALLKIFDEILVNAADNKQRDSNMKHLSVNVDRQV
;
A
#
# COMPACT_ATOMS: atom_id res chain seq x y z
N LEU A 1 24.07 -60.05 -1.25
CA LEU A 1 24.47 -59.04 -2.27
C LEU A 1 23.37 -58.09 -2.78
N LYS A 2 22.06 -58.40 -2.64
CA LYS A 2 20.96 -57.50 -3.08
C LYS A 2 20.57 -56.42 -2.03
N LYS A 3 20.75 -56.69 -0.73
CA LYS A 3 20.36 -55.81 0.39
C LYS A 3 21.22 -54.54 0.52
N VAL A 4 22.51 -54.62 0.19
CA VAL A 4 23.47 -53.49 0.27
C VAL A 4 23.28 -52.47 -0.86
N ARG A 5 22.89 -52.94 -2.06
CA ARG A 5 22.58 -52.07 -3.22
C ARG A 5 21.33 -51.19 -2.97
N ASN A 6 20.32 -51.72 -2.28
CA ASN A 6 19.13 -50.94 -1.88
C ASN A 6 19.45 -49.83 -0.87
N LEU A 7 20.39 -50.07 0.06
CA LEU A 7 20.79 -49.07 1.05
C LEU A 7 21.57 -47.90 0.43
N GLN A 8 22.44 -48.17 -0.56
CA GLN A 8 23.15 -47.13 -1.30
C GLN A 8 22.19 -46.29 -2.15
N ARG A 9 21.19 -46.92 -2.79
CA ARG A 9 20.15 -46.22 -3.58
C ARG A 9 19.28 -45.31 -2.71
N LEU A 10 18.91 -45.74 -1.49
CA LEU A 10 18.16 -44.94 -0.52
C LEU A 10 18.97 -43.76 0.05
N LYS A 11 20.28 -43.93 0.27
CA LYS A 11 21.17 -42.86 0.72
C LYS A 11 21.34 -41.76 -0.35
N THR A 12 21.45 -42.14 -1.62
CA THR A 12 21.56 -41.21 -2.76
C THR A 12 20.25 -40.42 -2.97
N VAL A 13 19.09 -41.09 -2.90
CA VAL A 13 17.78 -40.42 -3.01
C VAL A 13 17.55 -39.43 -1.86
N ARG A 14 17.91 -39.78 -0.61
CA ARG A 14 17.86 -38.85 0.54
C ARG A 14 18.83 -37.66 0.42
N ARG A 15 19.88 -37.76 -0.39
CA ARG A 15 20.83 -36.67 -0.64
C ARG A 15 20.30 -35.72 -1.72
N ILE A 16 19.65 -36.25 -2.75
CA ILE A 16 18.99 -35.48 -3.82
C ILE A 16 17.79 -34.69 -3.28
N LEU A 17 16.93 -35.32 -2.46
CA LEU A 17 15.81 -34.66 -1.79
C LEU A 17 16.26 -33.54 -0.84
N ARG A 18 17.39 -33.72 -0.13
CA ARG A 18 17.95 -32.68 0.74
C ARG A 18 18.54 -31.50 -0.03
N CYS A 19 19.09 -31.72 -1.22
CA CYS A 19 19.57 -30.64 -2.06
C CYS A 19 18.39 -29.85 -2.63
N SER A 20 17.38 -30.53 -3.20
CA SER A 20 16.17 -29.90 -3.77
C SER A 20 15.40 -29.03 -2.76
N ASN A 21 15.23 -29.48 -1.51
CA ASN A 21 14.57 -28.67 -0.48
C ASN A 21 15.33 -27.38 -0.12
N ARG A 22 16.66 -27.34 -0.28
CA ARG A 22 17.49 -26.17 -0.01
C ARG A 22 17.34 -25.07 -1.07
N TRP A 23 17.17 -25.45 -2.34
CA TRP A 23 16.93 -24.51 -3.44
C TRP A 23 15.55 -23.85 -3.34
N ASN A 24 14.53 -24.58 -2.87
CA ASN A 24 13.21 -24.00 -2.58
C ASN A 24 13.27 -22.97 -1.43
N SER A 25 14.17 -23.14 -0.45
CA SER A 25 14.29 -22.20 0.67
C SER A 25 14.89 -20.86 0.25
N SER A 26 15.81 -20.85 -0.73
CA SER A 26 16.47 -19.65 -1.22
C SER A 26 15.65 -18.92 -2.29
N ALA A 27 14.97 -19.66 -3.18
CA ALA A 27 14.08 -19.09 -4.19
C ALA A 27 12.82 -18.45 -3.57
N ALA A 28 12.33 -18.96 -2.43
CA ALA A 28 11.22 -18.35 -1.70
C ALA A 28 11.57 -17.01 -1.02
N LYS A 29 12.86 -16.70 -0.85
CA LYS A 29 13.32 -15.50 -0.14
C LYS A 29 13.25 -14.23 -1.01
N TYR A 30 13.39 -14.37 -2.33
CA TYR A 30 13.42 -13.23 -3.25
C TYR A 30 12.29 -13.35 -4.26
N ARG A 31 11.38 -12.38 -4.24
CA ARG A 31 10.24 -12.31 -5.16
C ARG A 31 10.31 -11.03 -5.97
N LYS A 32 10.15 -11.15 -7.29
CA LYS A 32 9.83 -10.00 -8.15
C LYS A 32 8.33 -9.73 -8.03
N VAL A 33 7.99 -8.50 -7.69
CA VAL A 33 6.61 -8.01 -7.66
C VAL A 33 6.40 -7.02 -8.80
N SER A 34 5.19 -6.97 -9.33
CA SER A 34 4.80 -5.95 -10.30
C SER A 34 4.67 -4.57 -9.62
N PRO A 35 4.71 -3.46 -10.37
CA PRO A 35 4.56 -2.13 -9.80
C PRO A 35 3.25 -1.95 -9.02
N ILE A 36 2.13 -2.45 -9.57
CA ILE A 36 0.81 -2.35 -8.92
C ILE A 36 0.79 -3.16 -7.62
N GLU A 37 1.31 -4.39 -7.64
CA GLU A 37 1.41 -5.21 -6.41
C GLU A 37 2.29 -4.54 -5.35
N HIS A 38 3.37 -3.87 -5.76
CA HIS A 38 4.24 -3.15 -4.83
C HIS A 38 3.51 -1.98 -4.15
N VAL A 39 2.72 -1.21 -4.91
CA VAL A 39 1.90 -0.11 -4.36
C VAL A 39 0.89 -0.66 -3.36
N LEU A 40 0.23 -1.78 -3.65
CA LEU A 40 -0.74 -2.40 -2.73
C LEU A 40 -0.07 -2.99 -1.49
N LEU A 41 1.13 -3.56 -1.63
CA LEU A 41 1.86 -4.17 -0.52
C LEU A 41 2.51 -3.13 0.41
N ARG A 42 2.90 -1.98 -0.13
CA ARG A 42 3.65 -0.92 0.56
C ARG A 42 3.04 0.45 0.32
N SER A 43 1.72 0.54 0.43
CA SER A 43 0.95 1.77 0.25
C SER A 43 1.43 2.91 1.16
N ASP A 44 1.94 2.57 2.35
CA ASP A 44 2.46 3.53 3.33
C ASP A 44 3.51 4.49 2.75
N SER A 45 4.35 4.02 1.82
CA SER A 45 5.37 4.87 1.17
C SER A 45 4.81 5.76 0.05
N TYR A 46 3.60 5.50 -0.43
CA TYR A 46 2.97 6.24 -1.53
C TYR A 46 1.94 7.25 -1.01
N VAL A 47 1.06 6.81 -0.10
CA VAL A 47 -0.10 7.59 0.37
C VAL A 47 -0.08 7.82 1.88
N GLY A 48 0.85 7.20 2.61
CA GLY A 48 0.87 7.20 4.07
C GLY A 48 0.07 6.04 4.67
N SER A 49 -0.06 6.02 5.99
CA SER A 49 -0.67 4.90 6.71
C SER A 49 -2.12 4.66 6.29
N ASN A 50 -2.45 3.39 6.06
CA ASN A 50 -3.82 2.94 5.82
C ASN A 50 -4.61 2.66 7.11
N SER A 51 -3.96 2.77 8.27
CA SER A 51 -4.58 2.57 9.57
C SER A 51 -5.12 3.89 10.12
N LEU A 52 -6.11 3.79 11.01
CA LEU A 52 -6.58 4.94 11.77
C LEU A 52 -5.43 5.52 12.59
N THR A 53 -5.19 6.82 12.50
CA THR A 53 -4.22 7.48 13.36
C THR A 53 -4.74 7.64 14.79
N ASP A 54 -3.79 7.81 15.71
CA ASP A 54 -4.08 8.31 17.06
C ASP A 54 -4.68 9.72 16.99
N GLU A 55 -5.24 10.18 18.11
CA GLU A 55 -5.81 11.53 18.20
C GLU A 55 -4.80 12.60 17.80
N GLN A 56 -5.12 13.31 16.71
CA GLN A 56 -4.31 14.40 16.19
C GLN A 56 -5.14 15.69 16.15
N VAL A 57 -4.54 16.76 16.66
CA VAL A 57 -5.14 18.09 16.62
C VAL A 57 -5.11 18.62 15.19
N SER A 58 -6.28 18.81 14.58
CA SER A 58 -6.46 19.30 13.22
C SER A 58 -7.35 20.55 13.20
N PHE A 59 -7.26 21.32 12.12
CA PHE A 59 -8.08 22.50 11.88
C PHE A 59 -9.26 22.12 10.98
N LEU A 60 -10.48 22.22 11.52
CA LEU A 60 -11.70 21.89 10.80
C LEU A 60 -12.52 23.14 10.55
N TYR A 61 -13.12 23.21 9.37
CA TYR A 61 -14.05 24.28 9.03
C TYR A 61 -15.46 23.93 9.50
N ASP A 62 -16.01 24.78 10.37
CA ASP A 62 -17.39 24.67 10.84
C ASP A 62 -18.32 25.47 9.92
N SER A 63 -19.19 24.75 9.20
CA SER A 63 -20.15 25.35 8.26
C SER A 63 -21.21 26.23 8.95
N ARG A 64 -21.52 25.99 10.24
CA ARG A 64 -22.58 26.73 10.94
C ARG A 64 -22.09 28.10 11.40
N ASP A 65 -20.91 28.12 12.00
CA ASP A 65 -20.30 29.34 12.54
C ASP A 65 -19.35 30.03 11.55
N GLN A 66 -19.15 29.44 10.36
CA GLN A 66 -18.23 29.88 9.31
C GLN A 66 -16.80 30.15 9.83
N LYS A 67 -16.34 29.33 10.77
CA LYS A 67 -15.04 29.51 11.46
C LYS A 67 -14.23 28.24 11.44
N ILE A 68 -12.91 28.41 11.50
CA ILE A 68 -11.97 27.29 11.67
C ILE A 68 -11.83 27.02 13.17
N ARG A 69 -12.11 25.77 13.58
CA ARG A 69 -11.94 25.29 14.96
C ARG A 69 -10.78 24.30 15.01
N ARG A 70 -10.07 24.27 16.13
CA ARG A 70 -9.07 23.22 16.43
C ARG A 70 -9.76 22.10 17.17
N GLU A 71 -9.69 20.90 16.62
CA GLU A 71 -10.34 19.72 17.18
C GLU A 71 -9.39 18.52 17.09
N SER A 72 -9.50 17.63 18.08
CA SER A 72 -8.76 16.38 18.09
C SER A 72 -9.57 15.33 17.34
N ILE A 73 -9.02 14.82 16.23
CA ILE A 73 -9.70 13.84 15.38
C ILE A 73 -8.81 12.64 15.09
N ARG A 74 -9.46 11.54 14.70
CA ARG A 74 -8.81 10.35 14.17
C ARG A 74 -9.29 10.14 12.74
N TYR A 75 -8.36 9.92 11.83
CA TYR A 75 -8.66 9.73 10.41
C TYR A 75 -7.65 8.76 9.80
N VAL A 76 -7.83 8.41 8.52
CA VAL A 76 -6.88 7.58 7.77
C VAL A 76 -6.08 8.51 6.84
N PRO A 77 -4.76 8.70 7.06
CA PRO A 77 -3.94 9.59 6.23
C PRO A 77 -3.97 9.22 4.74
N ALA A 78 -3.92 7.93 4.42
CA ALA A 78 -3.99 7.45 3.05
C ALA A 78 -5.24 7.93 2.31
N LEU A 79 -6.39 7.97 2.98
CA LEU A 79 -7.65 8.42 2.40
C LEU A 79 -7.63 9.92 2.08
N LEU A 80 -7.06 10.73 2.97
CA LEU A 80 -6.89 12.16 2.69
C LEU A 80 -5.89 12.38 1.57
N LYS A 81 -4.81 11.59 1.50
CA LYS A 81 -3.77 11.81 0.50
C LYS A 81 -4.23 11.49 -0.92
N ILE A 82 -4.97 10.39 -1.11
CA ILE A 82 -5.53 10.10 -2.45
C ILE A 82 -6.49 11.19 -2.93
N PHE A 83 -7.24 11.79 -2.01
CA PHE A 83 -8.14 12.90 -2.34
C PHE A 83 -7.37 14.18 -2.68
N ASP A 84 -6.35 14.51 -1.89
CA ASP A 84 -5.43 15.63 -2.11
C ASP A 84 -4.73 15.56 -3.48
N GLU A 85 -4.25 14.39 -3.89
CA GLU A 85 -3.63 14.21 -5.21
C GLU A 85 -4.56 14.59 -6.37
N ILE A 86 -5.86 14.27 -6.29
CA ILE A 86 -6.83 14.67 -7.32
C ILE A 86 -7.07 16.18 -7.29
N LEU A 87 -7.16 16.78 -6.10
CA LEU A 87 -7.36 18.21 -5.96
C LEU A 87 -6.16 19.02 -6.49
N VAL A 88 -4.93 18.61 -6.16
CA VAL A 88 -3.72 19.26 -6.65
C VAL A 88 -3.61 19.12 -8.16
N ASN A 89 -3.89 17.94 -8.72
CA ASN A 89 -3.91 17.73 -10.17
C ASN A 89 -4.92 18.64 -10.88
N ALA A 90 -6.10 18.85 -10.29
CA ALA A 90 -7.11 19.78 -10.80
C ALA A 90 -6.66 21.24 -10.66
N ALA A 91 -6.05 21.62 -9.54
CA ALA A 91 -5.48 22.95 -9.34
C ALA A 91 -4.35 23.25 -10.33
N ASP A 92 -3.48 22.27 -10.61
CA ASP A 92 -2.39 22.38 -11.58
C ASP A 92 -2.91 22.61 -13.01
N ASN A 93 -4.13 22.16 -13.31
CA ASN A 93 -4.77 22.48 -14.58
C ASN A 93 -5.00 23.98 -14.75
N LYS A 94 -5.21 24.76 -13.67
CA LYS A 94 -5.31 26.23 -13.75
C LYS A 94 -4.00 26.88 -14.17
N GLN A 95 -2.87 26.31 -13.73
CA GLN A 95 -1.55 26.81 -14.09
C GLN A 95 -1.24 26.49 -15.55
N ARG A 96 -1.67 25.33 -16.04
CA ARG A 96 -1.51 24.90 -17.44
C ARG A 96 -2.46 25.63 -18.40
N ASP A 97 -3.72 25.79 -18.01
CA ASP A 97 -4.75 26.49 -18.76
C ASP A 97 -5.37 27.61 -17.91
N SER A 98 -5.01 28.85 -18.25
CA SER A 98 -5.51 30.05 -17.58
C SER A 98 -7.02 30.27 -17.78
N ASN A 99 -7.67 29.58 -18.73
CA ASN A 99 -9.11 29.69 -18.97
C ASN A 99 -9.96 28.91 -17.95
N MET A 100 -9.37 28.01 -17.15
CA MET A 100 -10.11 27.26 -16.13
C MET A 100 -10.70 28.23 -15.07
N LYS A 101 -12.02 28.21 -14.84
CA LYS A 101 -12.69 29.14 -13.90
C LYS A 101 -13.30 28.46 -12.67
N HIS A 102 -13.61 27.18 -12.77
CA HIS A 102 -14.37 26.47 -11.75
C HIS A 102 -13.74 25.12 -11.44
N LEU A 103 -13.69 24.80 -10.15
CA LEU A 103 -13.37 23.47 -9.62
C LEU A 103 -14.54 23.09 -8.71
N SER A 104 -15.20 21.98 -9.01
CA SER A 104 -16.34 21.48 -8.24
C SER A 104 -16.00 20.14 -7.62
N VAL A 105 -16.30 19.99 -6.33
CA VAL A 105 -16.11 18.76 -5.58
C VAL A 105 -17.46 18.33 -5.05
N ASN A 106 -17.88 17.12 -5.40
CA ASN A 106 -19.07 16.49 -4.85
C ASN A 106 -18.61 15.27 -4.03
N VAL A 107 -18.93 15.27 -2.74
CA VAL A 107 -18.63 14.17 -1.82
C VAL A 107 -19.95 13.57 -1.38
N ASP A 108 -20.24 12.37 -1.90
CA ASP A 108 -21.39 11.60 -1.45
C ASP A 108 -21.00 10.78 -0.22
N ARG A 109 -21.77 10.93 0.87
CA ARG A 109 -21.56 10.19 2.11
C ARG A 109 -22.41 8.90 2.17
N GLN A 110 -23.22 8.63 1.15
CA GLN A 110 -24.05 7.44 1.12
C GLN A 110 -23.25 6.19 0.71
N VAL A 111 -22.68 5.51 1.71
CA VAL A 111 -22.33 4.08 1.67
C VAL A 111 -22.55 3.48 3.05
#